data_AF-A0A4R5BGK0-F1
#
_entry.id   AF-A0A4R5BGK0-F1
#
_cell.length_a   1.000
_cell.length_b   1.000
_cell.length_c   1.000
_cell.angle_alpha   90.00
_cell.angle_beta   90.00
_cell.angle_gamma   90.00
#
_symmetry.space_group_name_H-M   'P 1'
#
loop_
_entity.id
_entity.type
_entity.pdbx_description
1 polymer ?
#
loop_
_entity_poly.entity_id
_entity_poly.type
_entity_poly.pdbx_seq_one_letter_code
_entity_poly.pdbx_strand_id
1 'polypeptide(L)'
;MRNHLLGRAAATGLAAALILAPLTAQTALAAPAPAAEPTAPAAVTPFDAGDGTAQGAVEWFEARAGDTSYEGMCEMAAENAWGVTGVWPSAIDHWNGAVAAGKAHTDGSTPPAGAFVYWNISQYGHVGIADGNGGFHSSSVNGAIGHADSTSYFANYLGWSDPQVPAGL
;
A
#
# COMPACT_ATOMS: atom_id res chain seq x y z
N MET A 1 -0.61 21.26 73.41
CA MET A 1 -0.30 21.96 72.15
C MET A 1 0.68 21.12 71.35
N ARG A 2 0.39 20.93 70.04
CA ARG A 2 1.27 20.69 68.86
C ARG A 2 2.52 19.80 69.01
N ASN A 3 2.68 18.81 68.12
CA ASN A 3 3.59 18.95 66.97
C ASN A 3 3.55 17.77 65.97
N HIS A 4 3.97 18.12 64.75
CA HIS A 4 4.11 17.37 63.50
C HIS A 4 5.21 16.28 63.52
N LEU A 5 5.19 15.35 62.55
CA LEU A 5 6.25 15.14 61.51
C LEU A 5 6.02 13.86 60.66
N LEU A 6 6.64 13.87 59.46
CA LEU A 6 6.55 12.96 58.32
C LEU A 6 7.19 11.57 58.52
N GLY A 7 6.89 10.60 57.64
CA GLY A 7 7.74 9.41 57.40
C GLY A 7 7.24 8.47 56.31
N ARG A 8 8.13 8.03 55.42
CA ARG A 8 7.91 7.25 54.17
C ARG A 8 8.01 5.73 54.39
N ALA A 9 7.63 4.99 53.34
CA ALA A 9 8.23 3.75 52.80
C ALA A 9 7.65 2.37 53.20
N ALA A 10 7.05 1.74 52.18
CA ALA A 10 7.35 0.44 51.54
C ALA A 10 7.59 -0.87 52.32
N ALA A 11 7.02 -1.92 51.70
CA ALA A 11 7.44 -3.33 51.60
C ALA A 11 7.08 -4.30 52.74
N THR A 12 6.35 -5.36 52.37
CA THR A 12 6.31 -6.70 52.98
C THR A 12 5.56 -7.61 52.00
N GLY A 13 6.01 -8.79 51.57
CA GLY A 13 6.92 -9.76 52.20
C GLY A 13 6.12 -11.03 52.51
N LEU A 14 6.36 -12.11 51.75
CA LEU A 14 5.73 -13.44 51.77
C LEU A 14 5.68 -14.12 53.16
N ALA A 15 4.63 -14.94 53.39
CA ALA A 15 4.77 -16.24 54.08
C ALA A 15 3.59 -17.18 53.78
N ALA A 16 3.92 -18.47 53.68
CA ALA A 16 3.11 -19.59 53.19
C ALA A 16 2.19 -20.23 54.25
N ALA A 17 1.16 -20.95 53.78
CA ALA A 17 0.50 -22.00 54.55
C ALA A 17 0.08 -23.16 53.62
N LEU A 18 0.59 -24.36 53.89
CA LEU A 18 0.12 -25.63 53.32
C LEU A 18 -1.21 -26.02 53.97
N ILE A 19 -2.17 -26.47 53.16
CA ILE A 19 -3.30 -27.29 53.62
C ILE A 19 -3.49 -28.43 52.61
N LEU A 20 -3.42 -29.67 53.11
CA LEU A 20 -3.66 -30.91 52.39
C LEU A 20 -5.19 -31.14 52.30
N ALA A 21 -5.72 -31.42 51.10
CA ALA A 21 -7.12 -31.79 50.92
C ALA A 21 -7.26 -32.93 49.88
N PRO A 22 -8.25 -33.82 50.02
CA PRO A 22 -8.28 -35.14 49.39
C PRO A 22 -8.68 -35.11 47.91
N LEU A 23 -8.03 -35.98 47.14
CA LEU A 23 -8.30 -36.20 45.71
C LEU A 23 -9.62 -36.98 45.55
N THR A 24 -10.73 -36.27 45.42
CA THR A 24 -11.98 -36.83 44.89
C THR A 24 -11.97 -36.68 43.37
N ALA A 25 -11.76 -37.78 42.65
CA ALA A 25 -11.92 -37.83 41.21
C ALA A 25 -13.40 -37.62 40.86
N GLN A 26 -13.72 -36.42 40.37
CA GLN A 26 -15.04 -36.09 39.83
C GLN A 26 -14.99 -36.35 38.33
N THR A 27 -15.63 -37.42 37.87
CA THR A 27 -15.83 -37.70 36.46
C THR A 27 -16.81 -36.66 35.91
N ALA A 28 -16.28 -35.55 35.39
CA ALA A 28 -17.08 -34.57 34.67
C ALA A 28 -17.45 -35.17 33.32
N LEU A 29 -18.73 -35.50 33.14
CA LEU A 29 -19.33 -35.73 31.83
C LEU A 29 -19.17 -34.44 31.03
N ALA A 30 -18.42 -34.51 29.93
CA ALA A 30 -18.26 -33.39 29.02
C ALA A 30 -19.62 -32.92 28.50
N ALA A 31 -19.93 -31.65 28.69
CA ALA A 31 -21.03 -31.01 27.98
C ALA A 31 -20.76 -31.12 26.46
N PRO A 32 -21.79 -31.33 25.62
CA PRO A 32 -21.59 -31.31 24.17
C PRO A 32 -21.07 -29.92 23.79
N ALA A 33 -19.92 -29.88 23.12
CA ALA A 33 -19.39 -28.66 22.54
C ALA A 33 -20.46 -28.03 21.62
N PRO A 34 -20.60 -26.70 21.59
CA PRO A 34 -21.40 -26.06 20.55
C PRO A 34 -20.80 -26.49 19.20
N ALA A 35 -21.65 -27.03 18.34
CA ALA A 35 -21.27 -27.34 16.97
C ALA A 35 -20.67 -26.07 16.36
N ALA A 36 -19.44 -26.16 15.88
CA ALA A 36 -18.82 -25.10 15.12
C ALA A 36 -19.74 -24.77 13.95
N GLU A 37 -20.26 -23.54 13.92
CA GLU A 37 -20.92 -23.02 12.74
C GLU A 37 -19.95 -23.17 11.56
N PRO A 38 -20.42 -23.64 10.38
CA PRO A 38 -19.57 -23.66 9.21
C PRO A 38 -19.18 -22.21 8.93
N THR A 39 -17.92 -21.86 9.23
CA THR A 39 -17.31 -20.63 8.75
C THR A 39 -17.51 -20.61 7.25
N ALA A 40 -18.40 -19.73 6.78
CA ALA A 40 -18.48 -19.40 5.37
C ALA A 40 -17.06 -19.10 4.90
N PRO A 41 -16.63 -19.61 3.72
CA PRO A 41 -15.34 -19.22 3.18
C PRO A 41 -15.30 -17.69 3.16
N ALA A 42 -14.23 -17.12 3.71
CA ALA A 42 -13.96 -15.69 3.59
C ALA A 42 -14.14 -15.34 2.11
N ALA A 43 -15.02 -14.39 1.81
CA ALA A 43 -15.15 -13.86 0.47
C ALA A 43 -13.75 -13.36 0.08
N VAL A 44 -13.13 -14.00 -0.91
CA VAL A 44 -11.99 -13.43 -1.62
C VAL A 44 -12.50 -12.14 -2.24
N THR A 45 -12.20 -11.00 -1.62
CA THR A 45 -12.36 -9.71 -2.27
C THR A 45 -11.35 -9.71 -3.40
N PRO A 46 -11.78 -9.68 -4.68
CA PRO A 46 -10.84 -9.52 -5.77
C PRO A 46 -10.27 -8.11 -5.66
N PHE A 47 -8.95 -8.01 -5.62
CA PHE A 47 -8.10 -6.83 -5.81
C PHE A 47 -8.49 -5.57 -5.00
N ASP A 48 -7.81 -5.34 -3.87
CA ASP A 48 -7.87 -4.03 -3.23
C ASP A 48 -7.06 -3.01 -4.06
N ALA A 49 -7.52 -1.76 -4.13
CA ALA A 49 -6.74 -0.68 -4.73
C ALA A 49 -5.34 -0.61 -4.10
N GLY A 50 -4.29 -0.76 -4.91
CA GLY A 50 -2.91 -0.82 -4.39
C GLY A 50 -2.45 -2.20 -3.94
N ASP A 51 -3.04 -3.29 -4.41
CA ASP A 51 -2.66 -4.66 -4.02
C ASP A 51 -1.41 -5.24 -4.73
N GLY A 52 -0.73 -4.43 -5.53
CA GLY A 52 0.45 -4.85 -6.28
C GLY A 52 0.12 -5.56 -7.60
N THR A 53 -1.10 -5.40 -8.12
CA THR A 53 -1.50 -5.86 -9.45
C THR A 53 -1.73 -4.70 -10.40
N ALA A 54 -1.62 -4.97 -11.71
CA ALA A 54 -1.88 -3.96 -12.75
C ALA A 54 -3.32 -3.40 -12.68
N GLN A 55 -4.30 -4.27 -12.42
CA GLN A 55 -5.69 -3.86 -12.25
C GLN A 55 -5.87 -3.03 -10.98
N GLY A 56 -5.34 -3.48 -9.84
CA GLY A 56 -5.39 -2.74 -8.58
C GLY A 56 -4.73 -1.36 -8.67
N ALA A 57 -3.70 -1.19 -9.51
CA ALA A 57 -3.08 0.10 -9.75
C ALA A 57 -3.98 1.07 -10.54
N VAL A 58 -4.67 0.59 -11.58
CA VAL A 58 -5.66 1.41 -12.30
C VAL A 58 -6.81 1.79 -11.36
N GLU A 59 -7.38 0.81 -10.66
CA GLU A 59 -8.50 1.01 -9.73
C GLU A 59 -8.13 1.98 -8.58
N TRP A 60 -6.86 1.98 -8.13
CA TRP A 60 -6.38 2.92 -7.12
C TRP A 60 -6.46 4.39 -7.56
N PHE A 61 -6.09 4.66 -8.82
CA PHE A 61 -6.18 5.99 -9.40
C PHE A 61 -7.63 6.38 -9.67
N GLU A 62 -8.45 5.47 -10.19
CA GLU A 62 -9.88 5.68 -10.40
C GLU A 62 -10.60 6.05 -9.10
N ALA A 63 -10.31 5.32 -8.02
CA ALA A 63 -10.86 5.59 -6.68
C ALA A 63 -10.43 6.94 -6.09
N ARG A 64 -9.42 7.60 -6.66
CA ARG A 64 -8.85 8.88 -6.22
C ARG A 64 -9.03 10.00 -7.22
N ALA A 65 -9.85 9.81 -8.26
CA ALA A 65 -10.13 10.85 -9.25
C ALA A 65 -10.57 12.16 -8.56
N GLY A 66 -9.88 13.26 -8.89
CA GLY A 66 -10.09 14.58 -8.32
C GLY A 66 -9.30 14.89 -7.04
N ASP A 67 -8.54 13.93 -6.50
CA ASP A 67 -7.68 14.17 -5.34
C ASP A 67 -6.49 15.07 -5.71
N THR A 68 -6.36 16.20 -5.04
CA THR A 68 -5.27 17.18 -5.25
C THR A 68 -4.09 16.97 -4.30
N SER A 69 -4.19 16.03 -3.36
CA SER A 69 -3.15 15.81 -2.35
C SER A 69 -1.84 15.28 -2.93
N TYR A 70 -1.87 14.72 -4.14
CA TYR A 70 -0.71 14.18 -4.87
C TYR A 70 -0.11 15.15 -5.90
N GLU A 71 -0.53 16.41 -5.93
CA GLU A 71 0.04 17.38 -6.87
C GLU A 71 1.55 17.55 -6.69
N GLY A 72 2.28 17.41 -7.79
CA GLY A 72 3.75 17.39 -7.78
C GLY A 72 4.38 16.12 -7.22
N MET A 73 3.59 15.12 -6.82
CA MET A 73 4.04 13.85 -6.23
C MET A 73 3.68 12.64 -7.11
N CYS A 74 3.81 12.79 -8.43
CA CYS A 74 3.46 11.76 -9.42
C CYS A 74 4.10 10.39 -9.16
N GLU A 75 5.39 10.34 -8.80
CA GLU A 75 6.07 9.09 -8.47
C GLU A 75 5.43 8.40 -7.26
N MET A 76 5.19 9.14 -6.18
CA MET A 76 4.55 8.60 -4.98
C MET A 76 3.12 8.11 -5.27
N ALA A 77 2.37 8.80 -6.14
CA ALA A 77 1.04 8.34 -6.55
C ALA A 77 1.12 7.02 -7.31
N ALA A 78 2.04 6.90 -8.28
CA ALA A 78 2.24 5.69 -9.07
C ALA A 78 2.71 4.51 -8.20
N GLU A 79 3.60 4.75 -7.24
CA GLU A 79 4.03 3.72 -6.28
C GLU A 79 2.91 3.26 -5.36
N ASN A 80 2.13 4.20 -4.80
CA ASN A 80 1.01 3.87 -3.92
C ASN A 80 -0.07 3.08 -4.66
N ALA A 81 -0.26 3.34 -5.96
CA ALA A 81 -1.12 2.54 -6.82
C ALA A 81 -0.65 1.09 -6.95
N TRP A 82 0.64 0.83 -6.79
CA TRP A 82 1.21 -0.53 -6.72
C TRP A 82 1.41 -1.05 -5.29
N GLY A 83 0.91 -0.33 -4.28
CA GLY A 83 0.97 -0.75 -2.88
C GLY A 83 2.30 -0.51 -2.18
N VAL A 84 3.20 0.27 -2.79
CA VAL A 84 4.53 0.59 -2.25
C VAL A 84 4.72 2.09 -2.14
N THR A 85 5.80 2.52 -1.48
CA THR A 85 6.12 3.94 -1.36
C THR A 85 7.62 4.15 -1.12
N GLY A 86 8.17 5.22 -1.68
CA GLY A 86 9.56 5.62 -1.52
C GLY A 86 10.56 4.67 -2.18
N VAL A 87 10.20 4.00 -3.28
CA VAL A 87 11.11 3.11 -4.02
C VAL A 87 12.05 3.93 -4.90
N TRP A 88 11.51 4.90 -5.62
CA TRP A 88 12.23 5.81 -6.50
C TRP A 88 12.13 7.25 -5.98
N PRO A 89 13.24 8.00 -6.00
CA PRO A 89 13.23 9.39 -5.56
C PRO A 89 12.52 10.33 -6.55
N SER A 90 12.38 9.93 -7.82
CA SER A 90 11.68 10.70 -8.85
C SER A 90 11.27 9.84 -10.05
N ALA A 91 10.36 10.36 -10.88
CA ALA A 91 9.90 9.71 -12.10
C ALA A 91 11.01 9.55 -13.15
N ILE A 92 11.93 10.51 -13.24
CA ILE A 92 13.06 10.37 -14.17
C ILE A 92 14.06 9.32 -13.69
N ASP A 93 14.25 9.17 -12.37
CA ASP A 93 15.09 8.10 -11.82
C ASP A 93 14.47 6.73 -12.05
N HIS A 94 13.14 6.61 -11.87
CA HIS A 94 12.40 5.39 -12.20
C HIS A 94 12.53 5.03 -13.69
N TRP A 95 12.32 5.99 -14.59
CA TRP A 95 12.53 5.79 -16.03
C TRP A 95 13.96 5.30 -16.35
N ASN A 96 14.98 5.97 -15.81
CA ASN A 96 16.37 5.58 -16.03
C ASN A 96 16.66 4.16 -15.50
N GLY A 97 16.04 3.79 -14.38
CA GLY A 97 16.05 2.44 -13.84
C GLY A 97 15.46 1.41 -14.81
N ALA A 98 14.28 1.70 -15.36
CA ALA A 98 13.64 0.84 -16.34
C ALA A 98 14.50 0.68 -17.61
N VAL A 99 15.13 1.76 -18.08
CA VAL A 99 16.08 1.72 -19.21
C VAL A 99 17.28 0.83 -18.89
N ALA A 100 17.92 1.03 -17.73
CA ALA A 100 19.08 0.24 -17.31
C ALA A 100 18.74 -1.26 -17.16
N ALA A 101 17.53 -1.57 -16.72
CA ALA A 101 17.03 -2.94 -16.59
C ALA A 101 16.57 -3.57 -17.92
N GLY A 102 16.56 -2.82 -19.03
CA GLY A 102 16.06 -3.29 -20.33
C GLY A 102 14.55 -3.51 -20.36
N LYS A 103 13.79 -2.82 -19.51
CA LYS A 103 12.32 -2.89 -19.39
C LYS A 103 11.60 -1.69 -19.99
N ALA A 104 12.35 -0.73 -20.56
CA ALA A 104 11.81 0.46 -21.18
C ALA A 104 11.43 0.21 -22.64
N HIS A 105 10.26 0.71 -23.04
CA HIS A 105 9.71 0.62 -24.38
C HIS A 105 9.52 2.02 -24.95
N THR A 106 10.21 2.30 -26.07
CA THR A 106 10.21 3.60 -26.76
C THR A 106 9.79 3.49 -28.23
N ASP A 107 9.21 2.35 -28.61
CA ASP A 107 8.89 1.99 -30.01
C ASP A 107 7.55 2.56 -30.50
N GLY A 108 6.84 3.29 -29.64
CA GLY A 108 5.52 3.85 -29.94
C GLY A 108 4.37 2.84 -29.82
N SER A 109 4.62 1.64 -29.30
CA SER A 109 3.57 0.68 -28.95
C SER A 109 2.65 1.21 -27.85
N THR A 110 1.40 0.75 -27.86
CA THR A 110 0.42 1.07 -26.82
C THR A 110 0.82 0.40 -25.50
N PRO A 111 0.99 1.15 -24.40
CA PRO A 111 1.31 0.56 -23.11
C PRO A 111 0.15 -0.33 -22.62
N PRO A 112 0.41 -1.53 -22.09
CA PRO A 112 -0.62 -2.36 -21.46
C PRO A 112 -1.10 -1.74 -20.15
N ALA A 113 -2.29 -2.11 -19.69
CA ALA A 113 -2.84 -1.61 -18.42
C ALA A 113 -1.87 -1.89 -17.25
N GLY A 114 -1.73 -0.91 -16.36
CA GLY A 114 -0.79 -0.98 -15.23
C GLY A 114 0.66 -0.60 -15.57
N ALA A 115 1.03 -0.49 -16.85
CA ALA A 115 2.38 -0.06 -17.21
C ALA A 115 2.65 1.35 -16.70
N PHE A 116 3.89 1.62 -16.27
CA PHE A 116 4.31 2.98 -15.97
C PHE A 116 4.55 3.73 -17.28
N VAL A 117 4.05 4.95 -17.38
CA VAL A 117 4.16 5.82 -18.56
C VAL A 117 4.92 7.07 -18.13
N TYR A 118 5.93 7.49 -18.88
CA TYR A 118 6.89 8.50 -18.43
C TYR A 118 6.99 9.70 -19.38
N TRP A 119 7.23 10.88 -18.81
CA TRP A 119 7.45 12.13 -19.55
C TRP A 119 8.60 12.94 -18.96
N ASN A 120 9.27 13.72 -19.82
CA ASN A 120 10.30 14.67 -19.43
C ASN A 120 9.79 16.12 -19.49
N ILE A 121 8.94 16.47 -18.52
CA ILE A 121 8.31 17.80 -18.44
C ILE A 121 8.80 18.65 -17.27
N SER A 122 9.64 18.08 -16.40
CA SER A 122 10.20 18.74 -15.23
C SER A 122 11.58 18.17 -14.91
N GLN A 123 12.33 18.78 -14.00
CA GLN A 123 13.62 18.24 -13.52
C GLN A 123 13.50 16.86 -12.86
N TYR A 124 12.31 16.48 -12.39
CA TYR A 124 12.02 15.20 -11.74
C TYR A 124 11.28 14.23 -12.66
N GLY A 125 11.04 14.62 -13.91
CA GLY A 125 10.16 13.89 -14.83
C GLY A 125 8.68 13.96 -14.44
N HIS A 126 7.90 13.06 -15.01
CA HIS A 126 6.52 12.77 -14.64
C HIS A 126 6.22 11.31 -14.97
N VAL A 127 5.41 10.64 -14.14
CA VAL A 127 5.00 9.25 -14.34
C VAL A 127 3.50 9.11 -14.09
N GLY A 128 2.87 8.18 -14.79
CA GLY A 128 1.49 7.75 -14.58
C GLY A 128 1.34 6.26 -14.85
N ILE A 129 0.12 5.74 -14.69
CA ILE A 129 -0.24 4.34 -14.93
C ILE A 129 -1.13 4.24 -16.17
N ALA A 130 -0.72 3.45 -17.15
CA ALA A 130 -1.48 3.22 -18.37
C ALA A 130 -2.82 2.53 -18.09
N ASP A 131 -3.85 2.92 -18.84
CA ASP A 131 -5.17 2.29 -18.83
C ASP A 131 -5.28 1.07 -19.78
N GLY A 132 -4.24 0.83 -20.59
CA GLY A 132 -4.20 -0.24 -21.60
C GLY A 132 -4.80 0.11 -22.97
N ASN A 133 -5.38 1.30 -23.10
CA ASN A 133 -6.08 1.77 -24.30
C ASN A 133 -5.41 2.97 -24.97
N GLY A 134 -4.21 3.35 -24.52
CA GLY A 134 -3.43 4.49 -25.02
C GLY A 134 -3.58 5.76 -24.16
N GLY A 135 -4.44 5.72 -23.15
CA GLY A 135 -4.54 6.72 -22.10
C GLY A 135 -3.77 6.32 -20.84
N PHE A 136 -3.91 7.14 -19.80
CA PHE A 136 -3.25 6.93 -18.53
C PHE A 136 -3.97 7.65 -17.38
N HIS A 137 -3.69 7.21 -16.16
CA HIS A 137 -3.98 7.91 -14.92
C HIS A 137 -2.70 8.50 -14.32
N SER A 138 -2.77 9.73 -13.80
CA SER A 138 -1.66 10.36 -13.10
C SER A 138 -2.14 11.49 -12.20
N SER A 139 -1.28 12.00 -11.33
CA SER A 139 -1.45 13.32 -10.75
C SER A 139 -1.28 14.41 -11.80
N SER A 140 -1.69 15.64 -11.49
CA SER A 140 -1.53 16.82 -12.34
C SER A 140 -2.26 16.78 -13.69
N VAL A 141 -3.16 15.81 -13.90
CA VAL A 141 -4.15 15.89 -14.97
C VAL A 141 -5.18 16.93 -14.56
N ASN A 142 -5.11 18.10 -15.18
CA ASN A 142 -5.85 19.30 -14.77
C ASN A 142 -5.64 19.70 -13.30
N GLY A 143 -4.45 19.41 -12.74
CA GLY A 143 -4.09 19.78 -11.36
C GLY A 143 -4.66 18.86 -10.26
N ALA A 144 -5.06 17.64 -10.61
CA ALA A 144 -5.43 16.60 -9.65
C ALA A 144 -5.04 15.21 -10.17
N ILE A 145 -5.25 14.18 -9.34
CA ILE A 145 -5.37 12.81 -9.83
C ILE A 145 -6.50 12.75 -10.87
N GLY A 146 -6.17 12.32 -12.08
CA GLY A 146 -7.12 12.25 -13.18
C GLY A 146 -6.68 11.29 -14.27
N HIS A 147 -7.52 11.22 -15.31
CA HIS A 147 -7.32 10.38 -16.48
C HIS A 147 -7.23 11.26 -17.74
N ALA A 148 -6.38 10.85 -18.68
CA ALA A 148 -6.32 11.42 -20.00
C ALA A 148 -6.29 10.31 -21.06
N ASP A 149 -7.04 10.49 -22.14
CA ASP A 149 -7.20 9.49 -23.21
C ASP A 149 -5.97 9.29 -24.12
N SER A 150 -4.90 10.06 -23.89
CA SER A 150 -3.70 10.00 -24.72
C SER A 150 -2.45 10.35 -23.94
N THR A 151 -1.40 9.55 -24.11
CA THR A 151 -0.04 9.86 -23.62
C THR A 151 0.53 11.17 -24.18
N SER A 152 -0.11 11.77 -25.20
CA SER A 152 0.26 13.10 -25.71
C SER A 152 -0.31 14.26 -24.90
N TYR A 153 -1.12 14.01 -23.85
CA TYR A 153 -1.64 15.05 -22.96
C TYR A 153 -0.53 15.89 -22.33
N PHE A 154 0.52 15.21 -21.84
CA PHE A 154 1.77 15.87 -21.46
C PHE A 154 2.76 15.86 -22.62
N ALA A 155 3.55 16.93 -22.73
CA ALA A 155 4.61 17.02 -23.73
C ALA A 155 5.78 16.07 -23.40
N ASN A 156 6.72 15.90 -24.35
CA ASN A 156 7.99 15.17 -24.14
C ASN A 156 7.81 13.76 -23.58
N TYR A 157 6.91 12.99 -24.19
CA TYR A 157 6.73 11.57 -23.88
C TYR A 157 8.04 10.79 -24.07
N LEU A 158 8.42 10.01 -23.06
CA LEU A 158 9.63 9.20 -23.08
C LEU A 158 9.35 7.77 -23.55
N GLY A 159 8.24 7.19 -23.08
CA GLY A 159 7.93 5.78 -23.29
C GLY A 159 7.23 5.19 -22.07
N TRP A 160 7.22 3.86 -22.00
CA TRP A 160 6.61 3.11 -20.90
C TRP A 160 7.50 1.96 -20.43
N SER A 161 7.20 1.39 -19.26
CA SER A 161 7.84 0.17 -18.76
C SER A 161 6.82 -0.86 -18.30
N ASP A 162 7.20 -2.13 -18.29
CA ASP A 162 6.30 -3.25 -17.96
C ASP A 162 5.52 -3.02 -16.64
N PRO A 163 4.24 -3.45 -16.58
CA PRO A 163 3.46 -3.44 -15.34
C PRO A 163 4.12 -4.34 -14.29
N GLN A 164 4.50 -3.76 -13.16
CA GLN A 164 5.11 -4.48 -12.05
C GLN A 164 5.06 -3.64 -10.78
N VAL A 165 5.14 -4.30 -9.61
CA VAL A 165 5.46 -3.59 -8.37
C VAL A 165 6.83 -2.92 -8.54
N PRO A 166 6.97 -1.59 -8.32
CA PRO A 166 8.25 -0.91 -8.39
C PRO A 166 9.31 -1.59 -7.53
N ALA A 167 10.49 -1.77 -8.10
CA ALA A 167 11.66 -2.25 -7.40
C ALA A 167 12.83 -1.31 -7.74
N GLY A 168 13.51 -0.82 -6.71
CA GLY A 168 14.72 -0.02 -6.87
C GLY A 168 15.86 -0.84 -7.44
N LEU A 169 16.89 -0.14 -7.94
CA LEU A 169 18.16 -0.76 -8.36
C LEU A 169 19.00 -1.25 -7.18
#